data_AF-A0A3M1URG2-F1
#
_entry.id   AF-A0A3M1URG2-F1
#
_cell.length_a   1.000
_cell.length_b   1.000
_cell.length_c   1.000
_cell.angle_alpha   90.00
_cell.angle_beta   90.00
_cell.angle_gamma   90.00
#
_symmetry.space_group_name_H-M   'P 1'
#
loop_
_entity.id
_entity.type
_entity.pdbx_description
1 polymer ?
#
loop_
_entity_poly.entity_id
_entity_poly.type
_entity_poly.pdbx_seq_one_letter_code
_entity_poly.pdbx_strand_id
1 'polypeptide(L)'
;MEDRLSLEAEGLAGSPWKEATWFDRLLAAVRRGLALCLGGDPWSRGLAGFAGLYLGAGLAGWCLAWWQGPPRLPHLAAALALVALAVRFLKTLEARLRPAPLPRILPREGDPRQGGADVAFWRALRRAGVNVRIARALQAGGVRDREAALARTDDELLAIPGVGPRTVARVRAVLRLLGR
;
A
#
# COMPACT_ATOMS: atom_id res chain seq x y z
N MET A 1 45.17 43.16 -35.70
CA MET A 1 45.66 41.91 -35.07
C MET A 1 45.21 41.90 -33.62
N GLU A 2 43.90 42.04 -33.35
CA GLU A 2 43.38 42.17 -31.98
C GLU A 2 41.84 42.05 -31.92
N ASP A 3 41.21 41.19 -32.72
CA ASP A 3 39.73 41.09 -32.70
C ASP A 3 39.17 39.72 -33.12
N ARG A 4 39.83 38.63 -32.67
CA ARG A 4 39.38 37.25 -32.95
C ARG A 4 39.40 36.30 -31.75
N LEU A 5 39.56 36.80 -30.53
CA LEU A 5 39.66 35.97 -29.32
C LEU A 5 38.46 36.09 -28.35
N SER A 6 37.41 36.84 -28.70
CA SER A 6 36.30 37.10 -27.75
C SER A 6 35.00 36.34 -28.03
N LEU A 7 34.96 35.41 -28.98
CA LEU A 7 33.73 34.68 -29.35
C LEU A 7 33.72 33.18 -28.97
N GLU A 8 34.75 32.67 -28.28
CA GLU A 8 34.75 31.29 -27.77
C GLU A 8 34.33 31.18 -26.29
N ALA A 9 33.76 32.24 -25.70
CA ALA A 9 33.29 32.23 -24.30
C ALA A 9 31.79 31.90 -24.14
N GLU A 10 31.02 31.70 -25.22
CA GLU A 10 29.57 31.40 -25.14
C GLU A 10 29.22 29.91 -25.32
N GLY A 11 30.22 29.03 -25.37
CA GLY A 11 30.02 27.59 -25.47
C GLY A 11 30.24 26.86 -24.15
N LEU A 12 29.42 27.06 -23.11
CA LEU A 12 29.31 26.12 -21.96
C LEU A 12 28.16 26.41 -20.97
N ALA A 13 27.08 27.09 -21.40
CA ALA A 13 25.84 27.22 -20.60
C ALA A 13 24.91 25.99 -20.71
N GLY A 14 25.50 24.79 -20.78
CA GLY A 14 24.80 23.50 -20.70
C GLY A 14 25.33 22.72 -19.51
N SER A 15 24.82 22.99 -18.30
CA SER A 15 25.18 22.26 -17.09
C SER A 15 25.01 20.73 -17.30
N PRO A 16 26.08 19.92 -17.26
CA PRO A 16 26.01 18.47 -17.45
C PRO A 16 25.40 17.71 -16.25
N TRP A 17 25.00 18.40 -15.18
CA TRP A 17 24.55 17.79 -13.93
C TRP A 17 23.04 17.49 -13.89
N LYS A 18 22.34 17.56 -15.02
CA LYS A 18 20.87 17.37 -15.08
C LYS A 18 20.41 15.96 -15.42
N GLU A 19 21.32 14.99 -15.46
CA GLU A 19 20.95 13.58 -15.41
C GLU A 19 21.03 13.13 -13.97
N ALA A 20 19.87 12.92 -13.33
CA ALA A 20 19.80 12.23 -12.06
C ALA A 20 20.65 10.95 -12.19
N THR A 21 21.73 10.90 -11.41
CA THR A 21 22.71 9.82 -11.50
C THR A 21 21.98 8.50 -11.26
N TRP A 22 22.50 7.39 -11.80
CA TRP A 22 21.92 6.07 -11.54
C TRP A 22 21.74 5.81 -10.02
N PHE A 23 22.58 6.46 -9.20
CA PHE A 23 22.50 6.49 -7.75
C PHE A 23 21.25 7.20 -7.20
N ASP A 24 20.88 8.37 -7.74
CA ASP A 24 19.65 9.07 -7.36
C ASP A 24 18.40 8.24 -7.69
N ARG A 25 18.43 7.52 -8.81
CA ARG A 25 17.35 6.60 -9.21
C ARG A 25 17.26 5.41 -8.25
N LEU A 26 18.40 4.87 -7.82
CA LEU A 26 18.47 3.79 -6.82
C LEU A 26 17.91 4.26 -5.47
N LEU A 27 18.36 5.43 -4.99
CA LEU A 27 17.86 6.05 -3.75
C LEU A 27 16.35 6.32 -3.79
N ALA A 28 15.85 6.82 -4.92
CA ALA A 28 14.42 7.05 -5.11
C ALA A 28 13.60 5.76 -5.13
N ALA A 29 14.15 4.66 -5.67
CA ALA A 29 13.52 3.35 -5.65
C ALA A 29 13.50 2.75 -4.23
N VAL A 30 14.62 2.85 -3.50
CA VAL A 30 14.73 2.41 -2.11
C VAL A 30 13.79 3.20 -1.20
N ARG A 31 13.73 4.54 -1.34
CA ARG A 31 12.80 5.39 -0.57
C ARG A 31 11.33 5.04 -0.86
N ARG A 32 10.97 4.76 -2.11
CA ARG A 32 9.61 4.31 -2.46
C ARG A 32 9.29 2.93 -1.86
N GLY A 33 10.23 2.00 -1.91
CA GLY A 33 10.08 0.68 -1.26
C GLY A 33 9.88 0.81 0.25
N LEU A 34 10.71 1.62 0.92
CA LEU A 34 10.58 1.92 2.34
C LEU A 34 9.24 2.58 2.66
N ALA A 35 8.79 3.58 1.89
CA ALA A 35 7.52 4.25 2.12
C ALA A 35 6.31 3.29 2.01
N LEU A 36 6.34 2.37 1.05
CA LEU A 36 5.29 1.34 0.90
C LEU A 36 5.27 0.37 2.08
N CYS A 37 6.43 0.03 2.65
CA CYS A 37 6.50 -0.83 3.82
C CYS A 37 6.19 -0.09 5.14
N LEU A 38 6.49 1.21 5.22
CA LEU A 38 6.25 2.03 6.42
C LEU A 38 4.76 2.36 6.64
N GLY A 39 3.92 2.26 5.61
CA GLY A 39 2.47 2.40 5.71
C GLY A 39 1.73 1.13 6.18
N GLY A 40 2.43 0.03 6.46
CA GLY A 40 1.85 -1.27 6.82
C GLY A 40 1.94 -1.66 8.30
N ASP A 41 1.35 -2.81 8.60
CA ASP A 41 1.34 -3.51 9.91
C ASP A 41 2.75 -3.55 10.56
N PRO A 42 2.91 -3.55 11.91
CA PRO A 42 4.21 -3.41 12.59
C PRO A 42 5.30 -4.39 12.11
N TRP A 43 4.92 -5.59 11.68
CA TRP A 43 5.82 -6.58 11.10
C TRP A 43 6.48 -6.11 9.79
N SER A 44 5.71 -5.45 8.93
CA SER A 44 6.23 -4.89 7.66
C SER A 44 7.19 -3.72 7.89
N ARG A 45 6.97 -2.95 8.97
CA ARG A 45 7.88 -1.88 9.41
C ARG A 45 9.20 -2.44 9.92
N GLY A 46 9.17 -3.49 10.74
CA GLY A 46 10.37 -4.17 11.24
C GLY A 46 11.23 -4.75 10.12
N LEU A 47 10.60 -5.45 9.17
CA LEU A 47 11.31 -6.04 8.03
C LEU A 47 11.91 -4.99 7.09
N ALA A 48 11.20 -3.88 6.84
CA ALA A 48 11.72 -2.82 5.98
C ALA A 48 12.86 -2.02 6.63
N GLY A 49 12.78 -1.78 7.94
CA GLY A 49 13.89 -1.21 8.70
C GLY A 49 15.15 -2.10 8.62
N PHE A 50 14.96 -3.42 8.80
CA PHE A 50 16.07 -4.38 8.71
C PHE A 50 16.69 -4.45 7.30
N ALA A 51 15.86 -4.50 6.25
CA ALA A 51 16.32 -4.49 4.87
C ALA A 51 17.05 -3.19 4.49
N GLY A 52 16.54 -2.04 4.94
CA GLY A 52 17.17 -0.74 4.73
C GLY A 52 18.54 -0.63 5.41
N LEU A 53 18.67 -1.14 6.65
CA LEU A 53 19.95 -1.21 7.36
C LEU A 53 20.96 -2.09 6.63
N TYR A 54 20.54 -3.28 6.18
CA TYR A 54 21.43 -4.20 5.48
C TYR A 54 21.90 -3.66 4.12
N LEU A 55 20.99 -3.07 3.34
CA LEU A 55 21.32 -2.46 2.06
C LEU A 55 22.21 -1.23 2.24
N GLY A 56 21.91 -0.37 3.23
CA GLY A 56 22.70 0.80 3.55
C GLY A 56 24.12 0.46 3.98
N ALA A 57 24.28 -0.53 4.87
CA ALA A 57 25.60 -1.00 5.31
C ALA A 57 26.39 -1.64 4.17
N GLY A 58 25.72 -2.43 3.30
CA GLY A 58 26.35 -3.03 2.12
C GLY A 58 26.83 -1.98 1.12
N LEU A 59 26.02 -0.96 0.84
CA LEU A 59 26.38 0.15 -0.05
C LEU A 59 27.52 0.99 0.52
N ALA A 60 27.46 1.34 1.81
CA ALA A 60 28.51 2.09 2.47
C ALA A 60 29.85 1.32 2.46
N GLY A 61 29.81 0.02 2.75
CA GLY A 61 30.99 -0.85 2.67
C GLY A 61 31.54 -0.96 1.25
N TRP A 62 30.67 -1.02 0.23
CA TRP A 62 31.09 -1.08 -1.16
C TRP A 62 31.70 0.26 -1.64
N CYS A 63 31.10 1.39 -1.28
CA CYS A 63 31.68 2.72 -1.54
C CYS A 63 33.04 2.90 -0.85
N LEU A 64 33.18 2.46 0.41
CA LEU A 64 34.45 2.52 1.13
C LEU A 64 35.51 1.64 0.49
N ALA A 65 35.14 0.43 0.04
CA ALA A 65 36.05 -0.46 -0.67
C ALA A 65 36.51 0.12 -2.01
N TRP A 66 35.60 0.80 -2.72
CA TRP A 66 35.92 1.45 -3.99
C TRP A 66 36.82 2.68 -3.82
N TRP A 67 36.63 3.43 -2.72
CA TRP A 67 37.50 4.55 -2.34
C TRP A 67 38.95 4.10 -2.09
N GLN A 68 39.16 2.88 -1.59
CA GLN A 68 40.49 2.34 -1.33
C GLN A 68 41.17 1.69 -2.55
N GLY A 69 40.50 1.66 -3.70
CA GLY A 69 41.05 1.15 -4.96
C GLY A 69 40.05 0.31 -5.77
N PRO A 70 40.43 -0.17 -6.97
CA PRO A 70 39.57 -1.02 -7.77
C PRO A 70 39.22 -2.29 -6.99
N PRO A 71 37.92 -2.65 -6.89
CA PRO A 71 37.51 -3.80 -6.13
C PRO A 71 38.11 -5.06 -6.74
N ARG A 72 38.82 -5.85 -5.92
CA ARG A 72 39.28 -7.17 -6.32
C ARG A 72 38.06 -8.05 -6.63
N LEU A 73 38.18 -8.91 -7.65
CA LEU A 73 37.16 -9.89 -8.06
C LEU A 73 36.39 -10.58 -6.89
N PRO A 74 37.01 -11.01 -5.78
CA PRO A 74 36.27 -11.60 -4.65
C PRO A 74 35.23 -10.66 -4.02
N HIS A 75 35.44 -9.35 -4.00
CA HIS A 75 34.48 -8.40 -3.44
C HIS A 75 33.24 -8.25 -4.33
N LEU A 76 33.43 -8.28 -5.65
CA LEU A 76 32.32 -8.28 -6.61
C LEU A 76 31.48 -9.55 -6.49
N ALA A 77 32.13 -10.71 -6.36
CA ALA A 77 31.44 -11.97 -6.14
C ALA A 77 30.63 -11.98 -4.84
N ALA A 78 31.20 -11.46 -3.74
CA ALA A 78 30.51 -11.35 -2.46
C ALA A 78 29.30 -10.38 -2.53
N ALA A 79 29.45 -9.24 -3.21
CA ALA A 79 28.36 -8.30 -3.40
C ALA A 79 27.20 -8.92 -4.21
N LEU A 80 27.51 -9.61 -5.31
CA LEU A 80 26.51 -10.33 -6.11
C LEU A 80 25.79 -11.43 -5.31
N ALA A 81 26.52 -12.17 -4.48
CA ALA A 81 25.93 -13.19 -3.61
C ALA A 81 24.95 -12.59 -2.59
N LEU A 82 25.28 -11.44 -2.00
CA LEU A 82 24.37 -10.73 -1.08
C LEU A 82 23.11 -10.22 -1.79
N VAL A 83 23.25 -9.68 -3.00
CA VAL A 83 22.09 -9.26 -3.82
C VAL A 83 21.20 -10.46 -4.14
N ALA A 84 21.77 -11.59 -4.56
CA ALA A 84 21.01 -12.81 -4.83
C ALA A 84 20.26 -13.31 -3.59
N LEU A 85 20.89 -13.27 -2.41
CA LEU A 85 20.27 -13.65 -1.15
C LEU A 85 19.11 -12.72 -0.79
N ALA A 86 19.29 -11.41 -0.94
CA ALA A 86 18.25 -10.42 -0.70
C ALA A 86 17.03 -10.61 -1.63
N VAL A 87 17.26 -10.88 -2.92
CA VAL A 87 16.19 -11.18 -3.88
C VAL A 87 15.44 -12.46 -3.49
N ARG A 88 16.15 -13.51 -3.09
CA ARG A 88 15.53 -14.78 -2.64
C ARG A 88 14.69 -14.59 -1.38
N PHE A 89 15.18 -13.78 -0.44
CA PHE A 89 14.45 -13.43 0.77
C PHE A 89 13.17 -12.63 0.46
N LEU A 90 13.25 -11.62 -0.41
CA LEU A 90 12.09 -10.84 -0.84
C LEU A 90 11.03 -11.70 -1.53
N LYS A 91 11.43 -12.63 -2.42
CA LYS A 91 10.48 -13.59 -3.03
C LYS A 91 9.79 -14.49 -2.00
N THR A 92 10.53 -14.90 -0.97
CA THR A 92 9.98 -15.73 0.11
C THR A 92 8.99 -14.94 0.96
N LEU A 93 9.29 -13.67 1.24
CA LEU A 93 8.36 -12.77 1.93
C LEU A 93 7.13 -12.50 1.08
N GLU A 94 7.27 -12.24 -0.22
CA GLU A 94 6.13 -12.05 -1.12
C GLU A 94 5.21 -13.26 -1.11
N ALA A 95 5.76 -14.49 -1.15
CA ALA A 95 4.96 -15.71 -1.07
C ALA A 95 4.19 -15.85 0.25
N ARG A 96 4.76 -15.38 1.37
CA ARG A 96 4.11 -15.42 2.70
C ARG A 96 3.13 -14.28 2.93
N LEU A 97 3.40 -13.11 2.34
CA LEU A 97 2.59 -11.91 2.47
C LEU A 97 1.48 -11.84 1.41
N ARG A 98 1.58 -12.61 0.32
CA ARG A 98 0.44 -12.83 -0.56
C ARG A 98 -0.69 -13.35 0.31
N PRO A 99 -1.78 -12.59 0.48
CA PRO A 99 -2.91 -13.08 1.24
C PRO A 99 -3.31 -14.40 0.59
N ALA A 100 -3.45 -15.44 1.41
CA ALA A 100 -4.01 -16.71 0.95
C ALA A 100 -5.22 -16.36 0.08
N PRO A 101 -5.33 -16.87 -1.15
CA PRO A 101 -6.44 -16.55 -2.02
C PRO A 101 -7.68 -16.76 -1.18
N LEU A 102 -8.38 -15.65 -0.89
CA LEU A 102 -9.54 -15.70 -0.01
C LEU A 102 -10.39 -16.83 -0.55
N PRO A 103 -10.85 -17.76 0.31
CA PRO A 103 -11.73 -18.83 -0.14
C PRO A 103 -12.76 -18.14 -1.02
N ARG A 104 -12.82 -18.55 -2.29
CA ARG A 104 -13.73 -17.98 -3.25
C ARG A 104 -15.08 -18.32 -2.67
N ILE A 105 -15.64 -17.41 -1.87
CA ILE A 105 -17.03 -17.45 -1.47
C ILE A 105 -17.70 -17.24 -2.82
N LEU A 106 -17.96 -18.35 -3.51
CA LEU A 106 -18.84 -18.36 -4.65
C LEU A 106 -20.06 -17.58 -4.15
N PRO A 107 -20.40 -16.44 -4.79
CA PRO A 107 -21.64 -15.77 -4.47
C PRO A 107 -22.69 -16.87 -4.47
N ARG A 108 -23.29 -17.14 -3.31
CA ARG A 108 -24.43 -18.05 -3.22
C ARG A 108 -25.35 -17.57 -4.32
N GLU A 109 -25.60 -18.44 -5.30
CA GLU A 109 -26.32 -18.13 -6.53
C GLU A 109 -27.65 -17.49 -6.14
N GLY A 110 -27.59 -16.17 -6.12
CA GLY A 110 -28.57 -15.27 -5.55
C GLY A 110 -28.92 -14.36 -6.69
N ASP A 111 -30.21 -14.09 -6.82
CA ASP A 111 -30.81 -13.38 -7.93
C ASP A 111 -29.90 -12.21 -8.37
N PRO A 112 -29.43 -12.15 -9.64
CA PRO A 112 -28.54 -11.09 -10.10
C PRO A 112 -29.12 -9.68 -9.90
N ARG A 113 -30.44 -9.57 -9.66
CA ARG A 113 -31.11 -8.33 -9.28
C ARG A 113 -30.81 -7.88 -7.83
N GLN A 114 -30.58 -8.81 -6.90
CA GLN A 114 -30.32 -8.51 -5.48
C GLN A 114 -28.91 -7.91 -5.27
N GLY A 115 -27.91 -8.37 -6.02
CA GLY A 115 -26.53 -7.90 -5.86
C GLY A 115 -26.33 -6.39 -6.09
N GLY A 116 -27.12 -5.75 -6.94
CA GLY A 116 -27.02 -4.32 -7.21
C GLY A 116 -27.55 -3.43 -6.07
N ALA A 117 -28.71 -3.79 -5.52
CA ALA A 117 -29.34 -3.06 -4.42
C ALA A 117 -28.51 -3.15 -3.13
N ASP A 118 -27.91 -4.31 -2.87
CA ASP A 118 -27.06 -4.56 -1.71
C ASP A 118 -25.79 -3.70 -1.75
N VAL A 119 -25.14 -3.63 -2.92
CA VAL A 119 -23.94 -2.81 -3.11
C VAL A 119 -24.25 -1.32 -2.89
N ALA A 120 -25.40 -0.84 -3.36
CA ALA A 120 -25.84 0.54 -3.16
C ALA A 120 -26.07 0.85 -1.67
N PHE A 121 -26.74 -0.05 -0.95
CA PHE A 121 -26.98 0.05 0.49
C PHE A 121 -25.68 0.14 1.29
N TRP A 122 -24.76 -0.81 1.09
CA TRP A 122 -23.48 -0.82 1.81
C TRP A 122 -22.59 0.37 1.48
N ARG A 123 -22.63 0.85 0.23
CA ARG A 123 -21.92 2.07 -0.19
C ARG A 123 -22.50 3.31 0.50
N ALA A 124 -23.82 3.41 0.62
CA ALA A 124 -24.48 4.51 1.31
C ALA A 124 -24.19 4.52 2.82
N LEU A 125 -24.21 3.35 3.49
CA LEU A 125 -23.80 3.23 4.89
C LEU A 125 -22.36 3.68 5.12
N ARG A 126 -21.44 3.29 4.24
CA ARG A 126 -20.04 3.72 4.31
C ARG A 126 -19.90 5.23 4.18
N ARG A 127 -20.64 5.85 3.25
CA ARG A 127 -20.67 7.33 3.10
C ARG A 127 -21.27 8.03 4.32
N ALA A 128 -22.22 7.39 5.02
CA ALA A 128 -22.77 7.86 6.29
C ALA A 128 -21.83 7.66 7.49
N GLY A 129 -20.59 7.20 7.27
CA GLY A 129 -19.59 7.01 8.32
C GLY A 129 -19.75 5.71 9.12
N VAL A 130 -20.47 4.72 8.59
CA VAL A 130 -20.49 3.38 9.18
C VAL A 130 -19.19 2.66 8.81
N ASN A 131 -18.36 2.35 9.82
CA ASN A 131 -17.08 1.69 9.61
C ASN A 131 -17.24 0.18 9.35
N VAL A 132 -16.16 -0.47 8.89
CA VAL A 132 -16.17 -1.90 8.53
C VAL A 132 -16.51 -2.82 9.70
N ARG A 133 -16.11 -2.47 10.93
CA ARG A 133 -16.42 -3.28 12.13
C ARG A 133 -17.93 -3.29 12.41
N ILE A 134 -18.59 -2.14 12.31
CA ILE A 134 -20.04 -2.01 12.49
C ILE A 134 -20.78 -2.70 11.33
N ALA A 135 -20.31 -2.55 10.09
CA ALA A 135 -20.91 -3.26 8.96
C ALA A 135 -20.87 -4.78 9.13
N ARG A 136 -19.76 -5.34 9.64
CA ARG A 136 -19.65 -6.75 10.00
C ARG A 136 -20.58 -7.16 11.14
N ALA A 137 -20.72 -6.31 12.16
CA ALA A 137 -21.66 -6.55 13.26
C ALA A 137 -23.11 -6.60 12.76
N LEU A 138 -23.52 -5.67 11.89
CA LEU A 138 -24.83 -5.66 11.24
C LEU A 138 -25.08 -6.94 10.43
N GLN A 139 -24.10 -7.36 9.60
CA GLN A 139 -24.20 -8.61 8.84
C GLN A 139 -24.32 -9.85 9.73
N ALA A 140 -23.51 -9.92 10.80
CA ALA A 140 -23.58 -11.00 11.79
C ALA A 140 -24.93 -11.01 12.53
N GLY A 141 -25.52 -9.83 12.76
CA GLY A 141 -26.87 -9.66 13.29
C GLY A 141 -27.99 -9.96 12.29
N GLY A 142 -27.68 -10.37 11.06
CA GLY A 142 -28.66 -10.74 10.02
C GLY A 142 -29.08 -9.59 9.10
N VAL A 143 -28.51 -8.39 9.24
CA VAL A 143 -28.79 -7.25 8.36
C VAL A 143 -27.84 -7.33 7.15
N ARG A 144 -28.28 -8.06 6.11
CA ARG A 144 -27.47 -8.32 4.90
C ARG A 144 -27.73 -7.33 3.78
N ASP A 145 -28.95 -6.82 3.74
CA ASP A 145 -29.47 -5.97 2.68
C ASP A 145 -30.38 -4.88 3.26
N ARG A 146 -30.94 -4.07 2.36
CA ARG A 146 -31.85 -2.97 2.70
C ARG A 146 -33.17 -3.49 3.30
N GLU A 147 -33.72 -4.57 2.80
CA GLU A 147 -35.02 -5.10 3.24
C GLU A 147 -34.93 -5.65 4.66
N ALA A 148 -33.88 -6.41 4.96
CA ALA A 148 -33.56 -6.88 6.29
C ALA A 148 -33.38 -5.74 7.29
N ALA A 149 -32.79 -4.61 6.86
CA ALA A 149 -32.66 -3.42 7.71
C ALA A 149 -34.00 -2.69 7.93
N LEU A 150 -34.90 -2.70 6.95
CA LEU A 150 -36.25 -2.11 7.06
C LEU A 150 -37.17 -2.96 7.93
N ALA A 151 -37.07 -4.29 7.85
CA ALA A 151 -37.87 -5.21 8.62
C ALA A 151 -37.56 -5.19 10.13
N ARG A 152 -36.39 -4.67 10.52
CA ARG A 152 -35.95 -4.59 11.92
C ARG A 152 -36.44 -3.33 12.61
N THR A 153 -36.83 -3.42 13.88
CA THR A 153 -37.10 -2.26 14.74
C THR A 153 -35.80 -1.60 15.23
N ASP A 154 -35.88 -0.39 15.80
CA ASP A 154 -34.69 0.29 16.35
C ASP A 154 -34.09 -0.49 17.52
N ASP A 155 -34.93 -1.10 18.37
CA ASP A 155 -34.49 -1.93 19.50
C ASP A 155 -33.78 -3.20 19.04
N GLU A 156 -34.28 -3.84 17.98
CA GLU A 156 -33.63 -5.02 17.38
C GLU A 156 -32.27 -4.69 16.76
N LEU A 157 -32.11 -3.48 16.20
CA LEU A 157 -30.82 -3.02 15.71
C LEU A 157 -29.86 -2.69 16.86
N LEU A 158 -30.36 -2.10 17.95
CA LEU A 158 -29.58 -1.82 19.16
C LEU A 158 -29.15 -3.09 19.91
N ALA A 159 -29.91 -4.18 19.80
CA ALA A 159 -29.56 -5.47 20.38
C ALA A 159 -28.32 -6.11 19.71
N ILE A 160 -27.90 -5.64 18.54
CA ILE A 160 -26.71 -6.16 17.84
C ILE A 160 -25.44 -5.64 18.53
N PRO A 161 -24.55 -6.52 19.04
CA PRO A 161 -23.33 -6.08 19.72
C PRO A 161 -22.47 -5.13 18.88
N GLY A 162 -22.16 -3.96 19.44
CA GLY A 162 -21.37 -2.92 18.77
C GLY A 162 -22.18 -1.95 17.90
N VAL A 163 -23.50 -2.11 17.81
CA VAL A 163 -24.40 -1.13 17.20
C VAL A 163 -24.95 -0.21 18.30
N GLY A 164 -24.58 1.07 18.25
CA GLY A 164 -25.10 2.08 19.18
C GLY A 164 -26.18 2.97 18.55
N PRO A 165 -26.83 3.85 19.34
CA PRO A 165 -27.90 4.74 18.86
C PRO A 165 -27.51 5.62 17.68
N ARG A 166 -26.26 6.11 17.66
CA ARG A 166 -25.73 6.88 16.52
C ARG A 166 -25.65 6.08 15.23
N THR A 167 -25.35 4.79 15.32
CA THR A 167 -25.33 3.89 14.16
C THR A 167 -26.74 3.67 13.66
N VAL A 168 -27.71 3.40 14.55
CA VAL A 168 -29.11 3.21 14.18
C VAL A 168 -29.66 4.44 13.46
N ALA A 169 -29.40 5.65 14.00
CA ALA A 169 -29.79 6.90 13.36
C ALA A 169 -29.22 7.03 11.93
N ARG A 170 -27.95 6.65 11.71
CA ARG A 170 -27.31 6.65 10.38
C ARG A 170 -27.93 5.62 9.44
N VAL A 171 -28.19 4.41 9.93
CA VAL A 171 -28.87 3.35 9.16
C VAL A 171 -30.23 3.86 8.71
N ARG A 172 -31.05 4.42 9.62
CA ARG A 172 -32.36 4.99 9.27
C ARG A 172 -32.28 6.14 8.29
N ALA A 173 -31.30 7.04 8.43
CA ALA A 173 -31.08 8.12 7.48
C ALA A 173 -30.78 7.58 6.06
N VAL A 174 -29.91 6.57 5.96
CA VAL A 174 -29.59 5.89 4.69
C VAL A 174 -30.82 5.20 4.10
N LEU A 175 -31.62 4.51 4.92
CA LEU A 175 -32.83 3.84 4.45
C LEU A 175 -33.86 4.82 3.88
N ARG A 176 -34.03 6.00 4.50
CA ARG A 176 -34.90 7.07 3.97
C ARG A 176 -34.40 7.64 2.64
N LEU A 177 -33.08 7.73 2.45
CA LEU A 177 -32.47 8.23 1.22
C LEU A 177 -32.61 7.25 0.05
N LEU A 178 -32.59 5.94 0.32
CA LEU A 178 -32.69 4.90 -0.72
C LEU A 178 -34.13 4.50 -1.05
N GLY A 179 -35.12 4.93 -0.24
CA GLY A 179 -36.54 4.64 -0.45
C GLY A 179 -37.32 5.67 -1.26
N ARG A 180 -36.64 6.68 -1.78
CA ARG A 180 -37.14 7.59 -2.81
C ARG A 180 -36.57 7.16 -4.15
#